data_AF-A0A3A9AJD4-F1
#
_entry.id   AF-A0A3A9AJD4-F1
#
_cell.length_a   1.000
_cell.length_b   1.000
_cell.length_c   1.000
_cell.angle_alpha   90.00
_cell.angle_beta   90.00
_cell.angle_gamma   90.00
#
_symmetry.space_group_name_H-M   'P 1'
#
loop_
_entity.id
_entity.type
_entity.pdbx_description
1 polymer ?
#
loop_
_entity_poly.entity_id
_entity_poly.type
_entity_poly.pdbx_seq_one_letter_code
_entity_poly.pdbx_strand_id
1 'polypeptide(L)'
;MCGRETLFTSLRCEPEAFFDKTSIDDGAQKRLGFYLNLPERDIRSCYYHIGRISSQSILFIRDAIPITDKYIDGVHIGGANRQYIIKNKNLLSESERKLLRILSVENTKNNSFRQHITDVKRFLLQELEFKN
;
A
#
# COMPACT_ATOMS: atom_id res chain seq x y z
N MET A 1 4.97 -16.06 23.47
CA MET A 1 4.00 -14.93 23.53
C MET A 1 4.53 -13.78 22.69
N CYS A 2 3.61 -12.98 22.15
CA CYS A 2 3.79 -11.85 21.23
C CYS A 2 3.91 -12.21 19.74
N GLY A 3 2.75 -12.50 19.15
CA GLY A 3 2.54 -12.38 17.72
C GLY A 3 2.58 -10.92 17.28
N ARG A 4 3.20 -10.69 16.12
CA ARG A 4 2.99 -9.52 15.27
C ARG A 4 2.94 -10.06 13.84
N GLU A 5 1.75 -10.43 13.40
CA GLU A 5 1.48 -10.67 11.99
C GLU A 5 1.85 -9.39 11.23
N THR A 6 2.90 -9.49 10.42
CA THR A 6 3.51 -8.35 9.74
C THR A 6 2.67 -8.05 8.50
N LEU A 7 1.61 -7.25 8.68
CA LEU A 7 0.69 -6.81 7.64
C LEU A 7 1.30 -5.68 6.79
N PHE A 8 2.52 -5.85 6.25
CA PHE A 8 3.10 -4.86 5.32
C PHE A 8 4.04 -5.50 4.31
N THR A 9 3.48 -5.99 3.20
CA THR A 9 4.24 -6.22 1.97
C THR A 9 3.31 -6.27 0.76
N SER A 10 3.08 -5.13 0.12
CA SER A 10 3.16 -4.95 -1.34
C SER A 10 2.78 -3.51 -1.68
N LEU A 11 3.55 -2.55 -1.18
CA LEU A 11 3.72 -1.35 -1.97
C LEU A 11 4.50 -1.82 -3.20
N ARG A 12 3.87 -1.82 -4.38
CA ARG A 12 4.59 -1.97 -5.64
C ARG A 12 5.68 -0.89 -5.69
N CYS A 13 6.88 -1.23 -5.26
CA CYS A 13 8.10 -0.49 -5.60
C CYS A 13 8.64 -1.20 -6.82
N GLU A 14 8.14 -0.79 -7.99
CA GLU A 14 8.74 -1.17 -9.27
C GLU A 14 10.19 -0.68 -9.32
N PRO A 15 11.13 -1.44 -9.92
CA PRO A 15 12.54 -1.36 -9.54
C PRO A 15 13.24 -0.04 -9.82
N GLU A 16 12.76 0.72 -10.80
CA GLU A 16 13.29 2.03 -11.14
C GLU A 16 12.17 2.94 -11.64
N ALA A 17 10.98 2.85 -11.04
CA ALA A 17 10.00 3.91 -11.20
C ALA A 17 10.41 5.09 -10.31
N PHE A 18 11.42 5.82 -10.77
CA PHE A 18 11.50 7.25 -10.52
C PHE A 18 10.18 7.85 -11.03
N PHE A 19 9.17 7.88 -10.15
CA PHE A 19 7.93 8.61 -10.38
C PHE A 19 8.27 10.10 -10.22
N ASP A 20 8.99 10.62 -11.21
CA ASP A 20 9.08 12.04 -11.40
C ASP A 20 7.68 12.58 -11.63
N LYS A 21 7.35 13.72 -11.03
CA LYS A 21 6.12 14.43 -11.39
C LYS A 21 6.10 14.73 -12.89
N THR A 22 7.25 14.80 -13.55
CA THR A 22 7.37 15.10 -14.98
C THR A 22 6.88 14.00 -15.93
N SER A 23 6.71 12.74 -15.49
CA SER A 23 6.26 11.64 -16.37
C SER A 23 4.76 11.32 -16.29
N ILE A 24 4.00 12.08 -15.49
CA ILE A 24 2.56 11.91 -15.29
C ILE A 24 1.82 12.89 -16.20
N ASP A 25 0.94 12.38 -17.06
CA ASP A 25 -0.01 13.18 -17.85
C ASP A 25 -0.72 14.23 -16.97
N ASP A 26 -0.94 15.44 -17.52
CA ASP A 26 -1.60 16.55 -16.83
C ASP A 26 -2.93 16.14 -16.19
N GLY A 27 -3.68 15.24 -16.85
CA GLY A 27 -4.92 14.68 -16.31
C GLY A 27 -4.70 13.86 -15.03
N ALA A 28 -3.71 12.97 -15.04
CA ALA A 28 -3.36 12.17 -13.87
C ALA A 28 -2.81 13.01 -12.70
N GLN A 29 -2.03 14.06 -12.98
CA GLN A 29 -1.58 14.99 -11.93
C GLN A 29 -2.75 15.73 -11.27
N LYS A 30 -3.70 16.23 -12.07
CA LYS A 30 -4.92 16.89 -11.56
C LYS A 30 -5.74 15.95 -10.68
N ARG A 31 -5.92 14.69 -11.11
CA ARG A 31 -6.64 13.68 -10.30
C ARG A 31 -5.93 13.41 -8.97
N LEU A 32 -4.62 13.23 -9.00
CA LEU A 32 -3.84 13.01 -7.79
C LEU A 32 -3.96 14.21 -6.82
N GLY A 33 -3.79 15.43 -7.35
CA GLY A 33 -3.95 16.66 -6.58
C GLY A 33 -5.34 16.80 -5.97
N PHE A 34 -6.40 16.41 -6.68
CA PHE A 34 -7.76 16.38 -6.13
C PHE A 34 -7.84 15.51 -4.87
N TYR A 35 -7.39 14.26 -4.93
CA TYR A 35 -7.49 13.33 -3.79
C TYR A 35 -6.62 13.75 -2.60
N LEU A 36 -5.43 14.29 -2.85
CA LEU A 36 -4.50 14.73 -1.81
C LEU A 36 -5.01 15.96 -1.05
N ASN A 37 -5.83 16.79 -1.68
CA ASN A 37 -6.39 18.01 -1.09
C ASN A 37 -7.78 17.81 -0.46
N LEU A 38 -8.32 16.58 -0.45
CA LEU A 38 -9.58 16.30 0.22
C LEU A 38 -9.43 16.41 1.75
N PRO A 39 -10.48 16.83 2.47
CA PRO A 39 -10.46 16.86 3.93
C PRO A 39 -10.15 15.47 4.50
N GLU A 40 -9.40 15.42 5.62
CA GLU A 40 -9.00 14.15 6.21
C GLU A 40 -10.18 13.24 6.54
N ARG A 41 -11.33 13.79 6.94
CA ARG A 41 -12.55 13.01 7.21
C ARG A 41 -13.05 12.21 6.01
N ASP A 42 -12.75 12.63 4.78
CA ASP A 42 -13.13 11.92 3.57
C ASP A 42 -12.23 10.70 3.37
N ILE A 43 -12.81 9.52 3.17
CA ILE A 43 -12.03 8.28 2.94
C ILE A 43 -11.12 8.38 1.71
N ARG A 44 -11.52 9.14 0.69
CA ARG A 44 -10.76 9.30 -0.55
C ARG A 44 -9.43 10.03 -0.34
N SER A 45 -9.30 10.80 0.76
CA SER A 45 -8.01 11.39 1.18
C SER A 45 -6.98 10.32 1.58
N CYS A 46 -7.43 9.10 1.85
CA CYS A 46 -6.59 7.96 2.19
C CYS A 46 -6.10 7.18 0.97
N TYR A 47 -6.56 7.48 -0.25
CA TYR A 47 -6.24 6.66 -1.42
C TYR A 47 -4.77 6.71 -1.82
N TYR A 48 -4.15 7.87 -1.63
CA TYR A 48 -2.77 8.13 -2.00
C TYR A 48 -2.01 8.78 -0.85
N HIS A 49 -0.72 8.55 -0.78
CA HIS A 49 0.18 9.30 0.08
C HIS A 49 1.48 9.62 -0.67
N ILE A 50 1.95 10.86 -0.61
CA ILE A 50 3.25 11.23 -1.17
C ILE A 50 4.27 11.12 -0.07
N GLY A 51 5.18 10.14 -0.22
CA GLY A 51 6.28 9.90 0.71
C GLY A 51 7.62 10.12 0.04
N ARG A 52 8.65 10.37 0.86
CA ARG A 52 10.05 10.28 0.39
C ARG A 52 10.65 8.99 0.92
N ILE A 53 10.98 8.12 -0.02
CA ILE A 53 11.57 6.80 0.21
C ILE A 53 13.04 6.95 -0.19
N SER A 54 13.45 6.48 -1.36
CA SER A 54 14.74 6.80 -1.99
C SER A 54 14.62 8.11 -2.77
N SER A 55 13.56 8.20 -3.57
CA SER A 55 13.07 9.39 -4.26
C SER A 55 11.70 9.82 -3.69
N GLN A 56 11.15 10.91 -4.23
CA GLN A 56 9.74 11.20 -4.03
C GLN A 56 8.92 10.10 -4.74
N SER A 57 7.96 9.52 -4.02
CA SER A 57 7.16 8.39 -4.49
C SER A 57 5.72 8.52 -4.05
N ILE A 58 4.81 7.93 -4.82
CA ILE A 58 3.38 7.88 -4.51
C ILE A 58 3.07 6.48 -3.99
N LEU A 59 2.48 6.42 -2.79
CA LEU A 59 1.97 5.20 -2.18
C LEU A 59 0.49 5.05 -2.53
N PHE A 60 0.15 3.97 -3.22
CA PHE A 60 -1.21 3.62 -3.61
C PHE A 60 -1.91 2.83 -2.50
N ILE A 61 -2.26 3.53 -1.41
CA ILE A 61 -2.82 2.88 -0.20
C ILE A 61 -4.15 2.17 -0.48
N ARG A 62 -4.99 2.73 -1.38
CA ARG A 62 -6.26 2.09 -1.78
C ARG A 62 -6.06 0.72 -2.42
N ASP A 63 -4.93 0.51 -3.08
CA ASP A 63 -4.62 -0.71 -3.83
C ASP A 63 -3.80 -1.71 -3.00
N ALA A 64 -3.80 -1.59 -1.67
CA ALA A 64 -3.19 -2.58 -0.79
C ALA A 64 -3.90 -3.94 -0.93
N ILE A 65 -3.11 -5.02 -0.90
CA ILE A 65 -3.59 -6.40 -1.04
C ILE A 65 -2.94 -7.26 0.07
N PRO A 66 -3.71 -8.13 0.74
CA PRO A 66 -3.13 -9.11 1.65
C PRO A 66 -2.30 -10.14 0.87
N ILE A 67 -1.20 -10.61 1.45
CA ILE A 67 -0.30 -11.59 0.84
C ILE A 67 0.25 -12.53 1.91
N THR A 68 0.68 -13.71 1.53
CA THR A 68 1.41 -14.67 2.38
C THR A 68 2.82 -14.89 1.85
N ASP A 69 3.70 -15.42 2.69
CA ASP A 69 5.11 -15.66 2.35
C ASP A 69 5.30 -16.52 1.09
N LYS A 70 4.35 -17.42 0.79
CA LYS A 70 4.35 -18.24 -0.45
C LYS A 70 4.46 -17.39 -1.72
N TYR A 71 3.88 -16.20 -1.72
CA TYR A 71 3.81 -15.32 -2.90
C TYR A 71 4.87 -14.22 -2.88
N ILE A 72 5.79 -14.25 -1.90
CA ILE A 72 6.90 -13.31 -1.81
C ILE A 72 8.12 -13.96 -2.50
N ASP A 73 8.43 -13.49 -3.71
CA ASP A 73 9.59 -13.97 -4.47
C ASP A 73 10.93 -13.53 -3.85
N GLY A 74 10.96 -12.31 -3.31
CA GLY A 74 12.16 -11.78 -2.67
C GLY A 74 12.03 -10.33 -2.24
N VAL A 75 13.10 -9.81 -1.67
CA VAL A 75 13.20 -8.41 -1.24
C VAL A 75 13.55 -7.54 -2.44
N HIS A 76 12.85 -6.41 -2.59
CA HIS A 76 13.23 -5.42 -3.58
C HIS A 76 14.59 -4.78 -3.22
N ILE A 77 15.54 -4.92 -4.15
CA ILE A 77 16.88 -4.35 -4.05
C ILE A 77 16.93 -3.12 -4.96
N GLY A 78 17.18 -1.93 -4.38
CA GLY A 78 17.34 -0.70 -5.16
C GLY A 78 18.72 -0.62 -5.84
N GLY A 79 18.95 0.44 -6.63
CA GLY A 79 20.18 0.61 -7.44
C GLY A 79 21.53 0.56 -6.70
N ALA A 80 21.54 0.62 -5.35
CA ALA A 80 22.73 0.48 -4.52
C ALA A 80 22.99 -0.95 -4.00
N ASN A 81 22.30 -1.96 -4.55
CA ASN A 81 22.36 -3.36 -4.11
C ASN A 81 22.05 -3.54 -2.60
N ARG A 82 21.19 -2.69 -2.05
CA ARG A 82 20.76 -2.73 -0.65
C ARG A 82 19.25 -2.82 -0.59
N GLN A 83 18.75 -3.63 0.34
CA GLN A 83 17.35 -3.62 0.72
C GLN A 83 16.96 -2.21 1.14
N TYR A 84 15.91 -1.69 0.50
CA TYR A 84 15.34 -0.43 0.92
C TYR A 84 14.34 -0.65 2.05
N ILE A 85 14.57 -0.03 3.21
CA ILE A 85 13.64 -0.02 4.35
C ILE A 85 13.22 1.43 4.60
N ILE A 86 11.92 1.70 4.62
CA ILE A 86 11.38 3.01 5.00
C ILE A 86 11.70 3.24 6.48
N LYS A 87 12.62 4.17 6.78
CA LYS A 87 13.02 4.50 8.17
C LYS A 87 12.23 5.67 8.77
N ASN A 88 11.49 6.42 7.95
CA ASN A 88 10.76 7.59 8.40
C ASN A 88 9.49 7.17 9.16
N LYS A 89 9.51 7.35 10.49
CA LYS A 89 8.39 6.97 11.37
C LYS A 89 7.11 7.73 11.08
N ASN A 90 7.19 9.02 10.72
CA ASN A 90 6.01 9.83 10.40
C ASN A 90 5.34 9.38 9.10
N LEU A 91 6.16 9.01 8.11
CA LEU A 91 5.67 8.42 6.86
C LEU A 91 4.97 7.07 7.11
N LEU A 92 5.58 6.22 7.93
CA LEU A 92 4.98 4.94 8.32
C LEU A 92 3.66 5.15 9.08
N SER A 93 3.63 6.01 10.08
CA SER A 93 2.42 6.26 10.88
C SER A 93 1.27 6.82 10.04
N GLU A 94 1.55 7.73 9.10
CA GLU A 94 0.52 8.25 8.20
C GLU A 94 0.04 7.21 7.18
N SER A 95 0.95 6.36 6.69
CA SER A 95 0.60 5.26 5.78
C SER A 95 -0.27 4.21 6.50
N GLU A 96 0.11 3.85 7.73
CA GLU A 96 -0.65 2.95 8.61
C GLU A 96 -2.03 3.51 8.92
N ARG A 97 -2.14 4.78 9.34
CA ARG A 97 -3.41 5.45 9.61
C ARG A 97 -4.34 5.39 8.40
N LYS A 98 -3.83 5.70 7.20
CA LYS A 98 -4.62 5.65 5.97
C LYS A 98 -5.04 4.22 5.62
N LEU A 99 -4.15 3.25 5.74
CA LEU A 99 -4.45 1.85 5.47
C LEU A 99 -5.51 1.30 6.43
N LEU A 100 -5.40 1.56 7.73
CA LEU A 100 -6.38 1.12 8.72
C LEU A 100 -7.78 1.67 8.43
N ARG A 101 -7.90 2.89 7.91
CA ARG A 101 -9.20 3.44 7.48
C ARG A 101 -9.77 2.72 6.26
N ILE A 102 -8.93 2.37 5.28
CA ILE A 102 -9.34 1.56 4.12
C ILE A 102 -9.83 0.19 4.61
N LEU A 103 -9.06 -0.48 5.48
CA LEU A 103 -9.45 -1.78 6.05
C LEU A 103 -10.73 -1.70 6.90
N SER A 104 -10.94 -0.59 7.62
CA SER A 104 -12.19 -0.37 8.36
C SER A 104 -13.42 -0.33 7.45
N VAL A 105 -13.31 0.32 6.28
CA VAL A 105 -14.39 0.33 5.29
C VAL A 105 -14.60 -1.07 4.73
N GLU A 106 -13.52 -1.75 4.35
CA GLU A 106 -13.60 -3.11 3.81
C GLU A 106 -14.25 -4.10 4.78
N ASN A 107 -13.96 -3.98 6.08
CA ASN A 107 -14.58 -4.81 7.13
C ASN A 107 -16.09 -4.59 7.29
N THR A 108 -16.60 -3.39 6.97
CA THR A 108 -18.05 -3.10 7.04
C THR A 108 -18.76 -3.40 5.73
N LYS A 109 -18.06 -3.23 4.62
CA LYS A 109 -18.56 -3.46 3.27
C LYS A 109 -17.49 -4.18 2.47
N ASN A 110 -17.64 -5.50 2.41
CA ASN A 110 -16.71 -6.38 1.71
C ASN A 110 -16.51 -5.94 0.25
N ASN A 111 -15.28 -6.06 -0.24
CA ASN A 111 -14.90 -5.78 -1.62
C ASN A 111 -15.29 -4.38 -2.09
N SER A 112 -15.13 -3.38 -1.22
CA SER A 112 -15.41 -1.97 -1.54
C SER A 112 -14.36 -1.36 -2.47
N PHE A 113 -13.17 -1.97 -2.52
CA PHE A 113 -12.04 -1.51 -3.31
C PHE A 113 -11.71 -2.47 -4.44
N ARG A 114 -11.02 -1.93 -5.47
CA ARG A 114 -10.71 -2.63 -6.72
C ARG A 114 -10.02 -3.98 -6.53
N GLN A 115 -9.22 -4.11 -5.49
CA GLN A 115 -8.41 -5.30 -5.25
C GLN A 115 -9.19 -6.45 -4.59
N HIS A 116 -10.48 -6.25 -4.26
CA HIS A 116 -11.31 -7.27 -3.61
C HIS A 116 -10.62 -7.88 -2.37
N ILE A 117 -10.18 -6.99 -1.45
CA ILE A 117 -9.32 -7.34 -0.31
C ILE A 117 -9.94 -8.47 0.52
N THR A 118 -11.26 -8.44 0.76
CA THR A 118 -11.94 -9.49 1.51
C THR A 118 -11.84 -10.85 0.85
N ASP A 119 -12.04 -10.94 -0.47
CA ASP A 119 -12.00 -12.23 -1.17
C ASP A 119 -10.58 -12.79 -1.22
N VAL A 120 -9.58 -11.95 -1.52
CA VAL A 120 -8.17 -12.35 -1.48
C VAL A 120 -7.79 -12.83 -0.08
N LYS A 121 -8.21 -12.13 0.98
CA LYS A 121 -7.97 -12.56 2.36
C LYS A 121 -8.56 -13.94 2.64
N ARG A 122 -9.82 -14.18 2.25
CA ARG A 122 -10.49 -15.47 2.45
C ARG A 122 -9.78 -16.60 1.73
N PHE A 123 -9.39 -16.37 0.48
CA PHE A 123 -8.61 -17.33 -0.30
C PHE A 123 -7.29 -17.68 0.38
N LEU A 124 -6.54 -16.67 0.84
CA LEU A 124 -5.26 -16.88 1.52
C LEU A 124 -5.41 -17.64 2.84
N LEU A 125 -6.47 -17.36 3.62
CA LEU A 125 -6.75 -18.09 4.85
C LEU A 125 -7.08 -19.56 4.58
N GLN A 126 -7.92 -19.84 3.58
CA GLN A 126 -8.21 -21.22 3.15
C GLN A 126 -6.93 -21.94 2.73
N GLU A 127 -6.08 -21.29 1.94
CA GLU A 127 -4.80 -21.88 1.54
C GLU A 127 -3.91 -22.24 2.74
N LEU A 128 -3.91 -21.42 3.79
CA LEU A 128 -3.15 -21.67 5.02
C LEU A 128 -3.75 -22.81 5.85
N GLU A 129 -5.08 -22.93 5.89
CA GLU A 129 -5.77 -24.02 6.58
C GLU A 129 -5.52 -25.37 5.90
N PHE A 130 -5.54 -25.44 4.57
CA PHE A 130 -5.25 -26.67 3.81
C PHE A 130 -3.79 -27.15 3.88
N LYS A 131 -2.87 -26.33 4.41
CA LYS A 131 -1.46 -26.69 4.60
C LYS A 131 -1.19 -27.35 5.95
N ASN A 132 -2.15 -27.35 6.87
CA ASN A 132 -2.08 -28.02 8.18
C ASN A 132 -2.85 -29.33 8.18
#